data_AF-A0A0P9GG27-F1
#
_entry.id   AF-A0A0P9GG27-F1
#
_cell.length_a   1.000
_cell.length_b   1.000
_cell.length_c   1.000
_cell.angle_alpha   90.00
_cell.angle_beta   90.00
_cell.angle_gamma   90.00
#
_symmetry.space_group_name_H-M   'P 1'
#
loop_
_entity.id
_entity.type
_entity.pdbx_description
1 polymer ?
#
loop_
_entity_poly.entity_id
_entity_poly.type
_entity_poly.pdbx_seq_one_letter_code
_entity_poly.pdbx_strand_id
1 'polypeptide(L)' 'MSNLTMNQTARQRVVVPVLHQSFEDTLSVDGLFGRLQTVVSNTRKTHPELTDYHLHDVALRMEEGELRAVLDFRK' A
#
# COMPACT_ATOMS: atom_id res chain seq x y z
N MET A 1 13.54 -28.97 -24.25
CA MET A 1 13.18 -29.83 -23.10
C MET A 1 13.02 -28.91 -21.89
N SER A 2 11.85 -28.27 -21.78
CA SER A 2 10.78 -28.54 -20.80
C SER A 2 11.10 -27.92 -19.41
N ASN A 3 10.62 -26.70 -19.16
CA ASN A 3 9.34 -26.33 -18.50
C ASN A 3 9.40 -26.35 -16.97
N LEU A 4 9.39 -25.14 -16.38
CA LEU A 4 8.76 -24.87 -15.08
C LEU A 4 8.09 -23.49 -15.17
N THR A 5 6.85 -23.50 -15.65
CA THR A 5 5.85 -22.46 -15.41
C THR A 5 5.52 -22.42 -13.92
N MET A 6 5.75 -21.30 -13.25
CA MET A 6 5.05 -20.96 -12.01
C MET A 6 4.61 -19.50 -12.08
N ASN A 7 3.34 -19.33 -12.45
CA ASN A 7 2.49 -18.16 -12.29
C ASN A 7 3.07 -17.06 -11.39
N GLN A 8 3.80 -16.10 -11.98
CA GLN A 8 3.88 -14.75 -11.41
C GLN A 8 2.55 -14.07 -11.72
N THR A 9 1.49 -14.49 -11.06
CA THR A 9 0.21 -13.77 -11.06
C THR A 9 0.50 -12.35 -10.61
N ALA A 10 0.37 -11.44 -11.57
CA ALA A 10 0.67 -10.02 -11.52
C ALA A 10 0.48 -9.42 -10.11
N ARG A 11 1.57 -9.30 -9.37
CA ARG A 11 1.63 -8.73 -8.02
C ARG A 11 2.44 -7.45 -8.08
N GLN A 12 1.89 -6.37 -7.52
CA GLN A 12 2.55 -5.08 -7.46
C GLN A 12 2.51 -4.55 -6.04
N ARG A 13 3.68 -4.30 -5.46
CA ARG A 13 3.81 -3.70 -4.12
C ARG A 13 4.18 -2.23 -4.25
N VAL A 14 3.44 -1.37 -3.57
CA VAL A 14 3.70 0.07 -3.53
C VAL A 14 3.91 0.51 -2.09
N VAL A 15 4.99 1.24 -1.83
CA VAL A 15 5.28 1.81 -0.51
C VAL A 15 5.01 3.31 -0.56
N VAL A 16 4.17 3.79 0.34
CA VAL A 16 3.73 5.20 0.39
C VAL A 16 3.70 5.71 1.83
N PRO A 17 4.03 6.99 2.06
CA PRO A 17 3.88 7.59 3.37
C PRO A 17 2.40 7.67 3.78
N VAL A 18 2.11 7.38 5.05
CA VAL A 18 0.77 7.53 5.64
C VAL A 18 0.61 8.90 6.29
N LEU A 19 1.70 9.44 6.84
CA LEU A 19 1.77 10.71 7.54
C LEU A 19 3.05 11.46 7.16
N HIS A 20 2.97 12.79 7.07
CA HIS A 20 4.11 13.67 6.78
C HIS A 20 4.52 14.54 7.98
N GLN A 21 3.88 14.39 9.15
CA GLN A 21 4.17 15.21 10.32
C GLN A 21 4.51 14.34 11.51
N SER A 22 5.45 14.86 12.31
CA SER A 22 6.05 14.24 13.49
C SER A 22 5.00 13.63 14.42
N PHE A 23 5.38 12.47 14.96
CA PHE A 23 4.62 11.50 15.76
C PHE A 23 4.00 12.00 17.09
N GLU A 24 3.65 13.27 17.22
CA GLU A 24 3.11 13.82 18.47
C GLU A 24 1.58 13.62 18.63
N ASP A 25 0.86 13.39 17.54
CA ASP A 25 -0.59 13.12 17.60
C ASP A 25 -0.87 11.62 17.70
N THR A 26 -1.40 11.18 18.84
CA THR A 26 -1.99 9.85 18.98
C THR A 26 -3.16 9.69 18.02
N LEU A 27 -3.00 8.80 17.03
CA LEU A 27 -4.03 8.53 16.05
C LEU A 27 -5.02 7.47 16.59
N SER A 28 -6.32 7.76 16.54
CA SER A 28 -7.33 6.74 16.78
C SER A 28 -7.30 5.68 15.66
N VAL A 29 -7.78 4.48 15.96
CA VAL A 29 -7.89 3.39 14.97
C VAL A 29 -8.76 3.82 13.78
N ASP A 30 -9.89 4.48 14.04
CA ASP A 30 -10.77 4.99 12.98
C ASP A 30 -10.07 6.07 12.13
N GLY A 31 -9.31 6.96 12.78
CA GLY A 31 -8.49 7.96 12.10
C GLY A 31 -7.42 7.34 11.21
N LEU A 32 -6.79 6.25 11.67
CA LEU A 32 -5.83 5.48 10.88
C LEU A 32 -6.50 4.86 9.66
N PHE A 33 -7.67 4.27 9.84
CA PHE A 33 -8.41 3.64 8.76
C PHE A 33 -8.81 4.63 7.67
N GLY A 34 -9.36 5.80 8.04
CA GLY A 34 -9.69 6.86 7.09
C GLY A 34 -8.48 7.38 6.32
N ARG A 35 -7.31 7.48 6.98
CA ARG A 35 -6.06 7.85 6.32
C ARG A 35 -5.61 6.78 5.33
N LEU A 36 -5.65 5.50 5.70
CA LEU A 36 -5.29 4.42 4.79
C LEU A 36 -6.17 4.37 3.55
N GLN A 37 -7.48 4.63 3.70
CA GLN A 37 -8.39 4.78 2.56
C GLN A 37 -7.95 5.91 1.61
N THR A 38 -7.57 7.05 2.18
CA THR A 38 -7.07 8.22 1.42
C THR A 38 -5.78 7.88 0.69
N VAL A 39 -4.83 7.22 1.37
CA VAL A 39 -3.56 6.76 0.80
C VAL A 39 -3.80 5.84 -0.38
N VAL A 40 -4.64 4.80 -0.22
CA VAL A 40 -4.96 3.85 -1.30
C VAL A 40 -5.60 4.55 -2.50
N SER A 41 -6.55 5.46 -2.25
CA SER A 41 -7.21 6.24 -3.30
C SER A 41 -6.21 7.09 -4.09
N ASN A 42 -5.30 7.76 -3.39
CA ASN A 42 -4.26 8.57 -4.01
C ASN A 42 -3.25 7.72 -4.77
N THR A 43 -2.82 6.58 -4.22
CA THR A 43 -1.94 5.64 -4.92
C THR A 43 -2.55 5.18 -6.24
N ARG A 44 -3.84 4.83 -6.29
CA ARG A 44 -4.50 4.44 -7.54
C ARG A 44 -4.57 5.58 -8.57
N LYS A 45 -4.70 6.84 -8.13
CA LYS A 45 -4.69 8.01 -9.02
C LYS A 45 -3.31 8.26 -9.60
N THR A 46 -2.24 8.06 -8.82
CA THR A 46 -0.86 8.27 -9.27
C THR A 46 -0.28 7.07 -10.03
N HIS A 47 -0.87 5.90 -9.88
CA HIS A 47 -0.49 4.64 -10.53
C HIS A 47 -1.67 4.05 -11.33
N PRO A 48 -2.00 4.60 -12.52
CA PRO A 48 -3.12 4.11 -13.34
C PRO A 48 -3.02 2.63 -13.71
N GLU A 49 -1.81 2.06 -13.74
CA GLU A 49 -1.56 0.63 -13.99
C GLU A 49 -2.18 -0.30 -12.94
N LEU A 50 -2.49 0.23 -11.75
CA LEU A 50 -3.14 -0.52 -10.67
C LEU A 50 -4.66 -0.61 -10.81
N THR A 51 -5.26 0.03 -11.81
CA THR A 51 -6.73 0.07 -12.01
C THR A 51 -7.32 -1.34 -12.07
N ASP A 52 -6.66 -2.26 -12.76
CA ASP A 52 -7.09 -3.65 -12.91
C ASP A 52 -6.65 -4.58 -11.77
N TYR A 53 -6.01 -4.05 -10.72
CA TYR A 53 -5.53 -4.84 -9.59
C TYR A 53 -6.39 -4.63 -8.37
N HIS A 54 -6.63 -5.70 -7.62
CA HIS A 54 -7.26 -5.68 -6.31
C HIS A 54 -6.22 -5.40 -5.22
N LEU A 55 -6.59 -4.59 -4.22
CA LEU A 55 -5.76 -4.42 -3.03
C LEU A 55 -6.03 -5.61 -2.10
N HIS A 56 -5.02 -6.43 -1.85
CA HIS A 56 -5.12 -7.61 -1.01
C HIS A 56 -4.70 -7.38 0.43
N ASP A 57 -3.68 -6.55 0.64
CA ASP A 57 -3.10 -6.33 1.96
C ASP A 57 -2.54 -4.90 2.09
N VAL A 58 -2.56 -4.40 3.32
CA VAL A 58 -1.98 -3.13 3.73
C VAL A 58 -1.19 -3.36 5.00
N ALA A 59 0.13 -3.41 4.87
CA ALA A 59 1.03 -3.50 6.02
C ALA A 59 1.53 -2.10 6.40
N LEU A 60 1.66 -1.84 7.70
CA LEU A 60 2.26 -0.61 8.21
C LEU A 60 3.69 -0.88 8.67
N ARG A 61 4.61 0.03 8.34
CA ARG A 61 6.01 -0.03 8.79
C ARG A 61 6.50 1.34 9.19
N MET A 62 7.39 1.36 10.18
CA MET A 62 8.17 2.54 10.54
C MET A 62 9.49 2.52 9.77
N GLU A 63 9.79 3.60 9.05
CA GLU A 63 11.03 3.77 8.29
C GLU A 63 11.49 5.21 8.45
N GLU A 64 12.70 5.42 8.99
CA GLU A 64 13.28 6.76 9.22
C GLU A 64 12.41 7.70 10.08
N GLY A 65 11.61 7.14 10.99
CA GLY A 65 10.70 7.92 11.83
C GLY A 65 9.36 8.27 11.16
N GLU A 66 9.15 7.83 9.92
CA GLU A 66 7.89 8.00 9.18
C GLU A 66 7.06 6.71 9.20
N LEU A 67 5.74 6.86 9.36
CA LEU A 67 4.80 5.76 9.15
C LEU A 67 4.54 5.59 7.66
N ARG A 68 4.84 4.40 7.13
CA ARG A 68 4.63 4.03 5.73
C ARG A 68 3.68 2.85 5.60
N ALA A 69 2.85 2.89 4.56
CA ALA A 69 1.99 1.79 4.15
C ALA A 69 2.62 1.05 2.98
N VAL A 70 2.64 -0.27 3.08
CA VAL A 70 2.99 -1.19 2.00
C VAL A 70 1.68 -1.77 1.46
N LEU A 71 1.30 -1.33 0.28
CA LEU A 71 0.09 -1.74 -0.41
C LEU A 71 0.41 -2.91 -1.35
N ASP A 72 -0.26 -4.04 -1.15
CA ASP A 72 -0.07 -5.24 -1.96
C ASP A 72 -1.23 -5.43 -2.93
N PHE A 73 -0.98 -5.09 -4.19
CA PHE A 73 -1.94 -5.22 -5.28
C PHE A 73 -1.72 -6.53 -6.03
N ARG A 74 -2.80 -7.24 -6.37
CA ARG A 74 -2.75 -8.49 -7.17
C ARG A 74 -3.90 -8.53 -8.16
N LYS A 75 -3.72 -9.24 -9.29
CA LYS A 75 -4.80 -9.57 -10.23
C LYS A 75 -5.61 -10.77 -9.75
#